data_AF-A0A1G2DFK5-F1
#
_entry.id   AF-A0A1G2DFK5-F1
#
_cell.length_a   1.000
_cell.length_b   1.000
_cell.length_c   1.000
_cell.angle_alpha   90.00
_cell.angle_beta   90.00
_cell.angle_gamma   90.00
#
_symmetry.space_group_name_H-M   'P 1'
#
loop_
_entity.id
_entity.type
_entity.pdbx_description
1 polymer ?
#
loop_
_entity_poly.entity_id
_entity_poly.type
_entity_poly.pdbx_seq_one_letter_code
_entity_poly.pdbx_strand_id
1 'polypeptide(L)' 'MNREEFIRLMESAAKARGGGPVPRACIVEALRRIETGQEDVDRYPTGFPSFLGVHEIAVRIESERAVKN' A
#
# COMPACT_ATOMS: atom_id res chain seq x y z
N MET A 1 8.33 13.73 -4.72
CA MET A 1 8.27 12.35 -4.22
C MET A 1 8.11 11.43 -5.41
N ASN A 2 9.04 10.51 -5.62
CA ASN A 2 8.91 9.47 -6.64
C ASN A 2 8.29 8.19 -6.03
N ARG A 3 7.93 7.21 -6.88
CA ARG A 3 7.27 5.97 -6.46
C ARG A 3 8.10 5.17 -5.45
N GLU A 4 9.41 5.15 -5.61
CA GLU A 4 10.34 4.42 -4.75
C GLU A 4 10.43 5.06 -3.35
N GLU A 5 10.47 6.39 -3.27
CA GLU A 5 10.40 7.15 -2.02
C GLU A 5 9.06 6.90 -1.29
N PHE A 6 7.95 6.87 -2.02
CA PHE A 6 6.63 6.59 -1.45
C PHE A 6 6.56 5.21 -0.79
N ILE A 7 7.09 4.17 -1.47
CA ILE A 7 7.12 2.80 -0.93
C ILE A 7 7.99 2.73 0.33
N ARG A 8 9.17 3.37 0.33
CA ARG A 8 10.05 3.40 1.50
C ARG A 8 9.41 4.13 2.69
N LEU A 9 8.66 5.19 2.43
CA LEU A 9 7.89 5.90 3.47
C LEU A 9 6.80 4.99 4.06
N MET A 10 6.09 4.24 3.22
CA MET A 10 5.10 3.25 3.67
C MET A 10 5.71 2.15 4.54
N GLU A 11 6.83 1.57 4.11
CA GLU A 11 7.57 0.55 4.87
C GLU A 11 8.04 1.09 6.24
N SER A 12 8.38 2.38 6.32
CA SER A 12 8.79 3.05 7.56
C SER A 12 7.61 3.39 8.46
N ALA A 13 6.48 3.83 7.88
CA ALA A 13 5.27 4.21 8.61
C ALA A 13 4.58 3.00 9.27
N ALA A 14 4.59 1.84 8.61
CA ALA A 14 4.07 0.59 9.18
C ALA A 14 4.79 0.22 10.48
N LYS A 15 6.13 0.34 10.51
CA LYS A 15 6.94 0.09 11.71
C LYS A 15 6.60 1.03 12.88
N ALA A 16 6.28 2.29 12.59
CA ALA A 16 5.98 3.30 13.61
C ALA A 16 4.61 3.13 14.27
N ARG A 17 3.63 2.51 13.59
CA ARG A 17 2.26 2.32 14.10
C ARG A 17 2.05 1.03 14.90
N GLY A 18 3.09 0.21 15.07
CA GLY A 18 2.97 -1.11 15.73
C GLY A 18 2.16 -2.14 14.93
N GLY A 19 1.77 -1.81 13.69
CA GLY A 19 1.22 -2.77 12.75
C GLY A 19 2.33 -3.72 12.28
N GLY A 20 1.94 -4.97 11.97
CA GLY A 20 2.85 -5.90 11.32
C GLY A 20 3.43 -5.29 10.04
N PRO A 21 4.69 -5.56 9.70
CA PRO A 21 5.28 -5.01 8.48
C PRO A 21 4.57 -5.60 7.26
N VAL A 22 3.76 -4.79 6.58
CA VAL A 22 3.13 -5.20 5.32
C VAL A 22 4.21 -5.47 4.29
N PRO A 23 4.26 -6.65 3.64
CA PRO A 23 5.29 -6.99 2.68
C PRO A 23 5.33 -6.01 1.53
N ARG A 24 6.53 -5.62 1.10
CA ARG A 24 6.75 -4.73 -0.06
C ARG A 24 5.98 -5.17 -1.30
N ALA A 25 5.92 -6.49 -1.55
CA ALA A 25 5.19 -7.05 -2.68
C ALA A 25 3.69 -6.71 -2.65
N CYS A 26 3.08 -6.65 -1.46
CA CYS A 26 1.68 -6.26 -1.29
C CYS A 26 1.49 -4.75 -1.52
N ILE A 27 2.44 -3.92 -1.09
CA ILE A 27 2.41 -2.46 -1.36
C ILE A 27 2.52 -2.17 -2.86
N VAL A 28 3.45 -2.84 -3.55
CA VAL A 28 3.64 -2.69 -5.00
C VAL A 28 2.39 -3.14 -5.77
N GLU A 29 1.78 -4.25 -5.37
CA GLU A 29 0.54 -4.74 -5.97
C GLU A 29 -0.63 -3.79 -5.69
N ALA A 30 -0.76 -3.27 -4.47
CA ALA A 30 -1.77 -2.27 -4.13
C ALA A 30 -1.66 -1.03 -5.04
N LEU A 31 -0.45 -0.48 -5.20
CA LEU A 31 -0.20 0.63 -6.12
C LEU A 31 -0.58 0.28 -7.56
N ARG A 32 -0.23 -0.92 -8.04
CA ARG A 32 -0.59 -1.40 -9.38
C ARG A 32 -2.11 -1.44 -9.57
N ARG A 33 -2.86 -1.94 -8.58
CA ARG A 33 -4.33 -2.01 -8.63
C ARG A 33 -4.95 -0.61 -8.68
N ILE A 34 -4.42 0.35 -7.93
CA ILE A 34 -4.86 1.75 -7.96
C ILE A 34 -4.53 2.42 -9.31
N GLU A 35 -3.30 2.22 -9.82
CA GLU A 35 -2.84 2.79 -11.09
C GLU A 35 -3.64 2.26 -12.29
N THR A 36 -4.08 1.00 -12.23
CA THR A 36 -4.90 0.36 -13.27
C THR A 36 -6.41 0.57 -13.10
N GLY A 37 -6.83 1.28 -12.04
CA GLY A 37 -8.26 1.54 -11.76
C GLY A 37 -9.03 0.33 -11.23
N GLN A 38 -8.35 -0.73 -10.80
CA GLN A 38 -8.97 -1.87 -10.11
C GLN A 38 -9.44 -1.52 -8.70
N GLU A 39 -8.80 -0.52 -8.08
CA GLU A 39 -9.13 -0.01 -6.75
C GLU A 39 -9.16 1.52 -6.82
N ASP A 40 -10.11 2.13 -6.12
CA ASP A 40 -10.18 3.58 -5.98
C ASP A 40 -9.88 3.98 -4.53
N VAL A 41 -9.06 5.02 -4.37
CA VAL A 41 -8.63 5.53 -3.08
C VAL A 41 -8.51 7.03 -3.14
N ASP A 42 -8.72 7.67 -1.99
CA ASP A 42 -8.41 9.09 -1.84
C ASP A 42 -6.98 9.38 -2.25
N ARG A 43 -6.77 10.52 -2.89
CA ARG A 43 -5.47 10.98 -3.37
C ARG A 43 -5.08 12.28 -2.67
N TYR A 44 -3.80 12.43 -2.40
CA TYR A 44 -3.24 13.72 -2.00
C TYR A 44 -3.37 14.72 -3.16
N PRO A 45 -3.35 16.04 -2.89
CA PRO A 45 -3.34 17.07 -3.94
C PRO A 45 -2.19 16.94 -4.95
N THR A 46 -1.13 16.21 -4.59
CA THR A 46 -0.01 15.86 -5.46
C THR A 46 -0.31 14.76 -6.48
N GLY A 47 -1.52 14.17 -6.46
CA GLY A 47 -1.95 13.08 -7.33
C GLY A 47 -1.59 11.67 -6.84
N PHE A 48 -0.76 11.56 -5.79
CA PHE A 48 -0.41 10.29 -5.17
C PHE A 48 -1.59 9.71 -4.38
N PRO A 49 -1.78 8.39 -4.38
CA PRO A 49 -2.76 7.76 -3.50
C PRO A 49 -2.43 8.01 -2.03
N SER A 50 -3.46 8.06 -1.20
CA SER A 50 -3.32 8.22 0.24
C SER A 50 -2.57 7.05 0.85
N PHE A 51 -1.72 7.32 1.85
CA PHE A 51 -1.00 6.26 2.55
C PHE A 51 -1.95 5.25 3.20
N LEU A 52 -3.09 5.73 3.74
CA LEU A 52 -4.11 4.88 4.35
C LEU A 52 -4.73 3.93 3.32
N GLY A 53 -5.17 4.45 2.17
CA GLY A 53 -5.80 3.61 1.13
C GLY A 53 -4.84 2.56 0.57
N VAL A 54 -3.57 2.93 0.33
CA VAL A 54 -2.55 1.95 -0.09
C VAL A 54 -2.32 0.89 0.98
N HIS A 55 -2.28 1.28 2.25
CA HIS A 55 -2.06 0.36 3.37
C HIS A 55 -3.20 -0.65 3.51
N GLU A 56 -4.46 -0.18 3.48
CA GLU A 56 -5.63 -1.05 3.59
C GLU A 56 -5.69 -2.10 2.47
N ILE A 57 -5.43 -1.69 1.23
CA ILE A 57 -5.37 -2.60 0.09
C ILE A 57 -4.22 -3.59 0.26
N ALA A 58 -3.04 -3.13 0.70
CA ALA A 58 -1.89 -3.99 0.88
C ALA A 58 -2.10 -5.04 2.00
N VAL A 59 -2.72 -4.67 3.11
CA VAL A 59 -3.12 -5.61 4.19
C VAL A 59 -4.17 -6.61 3.70
N ARG A 60 -5.13 -6.17 2.88
CA ARG A 60 -6.11 -7.07 2.27
C ARG A 60 -5.44 -8.09 1.35
N ILE A 61 -4.51 -7.65 0.49
CA ILE A 61 -3.72 -8.54 -0.38
C ILE A 61 -2.90 -9.53 0.44
N GLU A 62 -2.27 -9.08 1.53
CA GLU A 62 -1.52 -9.95 2.43
C GLU A 62 -2.43 -11.03 3.06
N SER A 63 -3.60 -10.61 3.54
CA SER A 63 -4.59 -11.52 4.14
C SER A 63 -5.11 -12.54 3.12
N GLU A 64 -5.44 -12.10 1.88
CA GLU A 64 -5.83 -12.99 0.77
C GLU A 64 -4.77 -14.05 0.46
N ARG A 65 -3.48 -13.71 0.59
CA ARG A 65 -2.36 -14.64 0.39
C ARG A 65 -2.20 -15.60 1.55
N ALA A 66 -2.40 -15.14 2.79
CA ALA A 66 -2.33 -15.99 3.98
C ALA A 66 -3.45 -17.05 4.02
N VAL A 67 -4.64 -16.75 3.48
CA VAL A 67 -5.79 -17.67 3.42
C VAL A 67 -5.66 -18.70 2.29
N LYS A 68 -4.85 -18.43 1.26
CA LYS A 68 -4.67 -19.30 0.08
C LYS A 68 -3.53 -20.34 0.23
N ASN A 69 -2.82 -20.33 1.35
CA ASN A 69 -1.81 -21.34 1.74
C ASN A 69 -2.38 -22.23 2.84
#